data_AF-A0A382EB93-F1
#
_entry.id   AF-A0A382EB93-F1
#
_cell.length_a   1.000
_cell.length_b   1.000
_cell.length_c   1.000
_cell.angle_alpha   90.00
_cell.angle_beta   90.00
_cell.angle_gamma   90.00
#
_symmetry.space_group_name_H-M   'P 1'
#
loop_
_entity.id
_entity.type
_entity.pdbx_description
1 polymer ?
#
loop_
_entity_poly.entity_id
_entity_poly.type
_entity_poly.pdbx_seq_one_letter_code
_entity_poly.pdbx_strand_id
1 'polypeptide(L)' 'MNYEKIKNDLISEVRLTNSQAEVFLLVTLNGKMSVSQISKSLEISADDALETSQKLIELGGFI' A
#
# COMPACT_ATOMS: atom_id res chain seq x y z
N MET A 1 16.97 -3.55 5.07
CA MET A 1 15.61 -4.02 5.39
C MET A 1 15.24 -5.11 4.40
N ASN A 2 14.54 -6.17 4.84
CA ASN A 2 14.06 -7.22 3.94
C ASN A 2 12.60 -6.92 3.56
N TYR A 3 12.42 -6.27 2.41
CA TYR A 3 11.11 -5.80 1.96
C TYR A 3 10.15 -6.94 1.61
N GLU A 4 10.66 -8.05 1.06
CA GLU A 4 9.83 -9.22 0.78
C GLU A 4 9.28 -9.84 2.05
N LYS A 5 10.11 -9.97 3.09
CA LYS A 5 9.65 -10.46 4.39
C LYS A 5 8.58 -9.54 4.98
N ILE A 6 8.81 -8.23 5.00
CA ILE A 6 7.83 -7.27 5.53
C ILE A 6 6.52 -7.33 4.75
N LYS A 7 6.58 -7.41 3.41
CA LYS A 7 5.40 -7.56 2.56
C LYS A 7 4.64 -8.84 2.91
N ASN A 8 5.34 -9.96 3.06
CA ASN A 8 4.72 -11.23 3.43
C ASN A 8 4.09 -11.17 4.83
N ASP A 9 4.77 -10.55 5.81
CA ASP A 9 4.23 -10.37 7.16
C ASP A 9 2.96 -9.50 7.15
N LEU A 10 2.91 -8.44 6.32
CA LEU A 10 1.69 -7.64 6.12
C LEU A 10 0.52 -8.46 5.54
N ILE A 11 0.82 -9.42 4.67
CA ILE A 11 -0.21 -10.28 4.07
C ILE A 11 -0.65 -11.39 5.04
N SER A 12 0.28 -12.04 5.73
CA SER A 12 -0.03 -13.20 6.58
C SER A 12 -0.60 -12.80 7.93
N GLU A 13 -0.02 -11.79 8.57
CA GLU A 13 -0.35 -11.38 9.94
C GLU A 13 -1.41 -10.28 9.98
N VAL A 14 -1.23 -9.24 9.16
CA VAL A 14 -2.16 -8.09 9.10
C VAL A 14 -3.33 -8.35 8.15
N ARG A 15 -3.26 -9.45 7.37
CA ARG A 15 -4.31 -9.88 6.42
C ARG A 15 -4.58 -8.87 5.31
N LEU A 16 -3.58 -8.07 4.94
CA LEU A 16 -3.68 -7.19 3.77
C LEU A 16 -3.63 -8.00 2.47
N THR A 17 -4.28 -7.50 1.43
CA THR A 17 -4.07 -8.02 0.07
C THR A 17 -2.68 -7.63 -0.44
N ASN A 18 -2.21 -8.29 -1.51
CA ASN A 18 -0.91 -7.95 -2.13
C ASN A 18 -0.83 -6.44 -2.48
N SER A 19 -1.85 -5.92 -3.16
CA SER A 19 -1.91 -4.50 -3.56
C SER A 19 -1.91 -3.58 -2.34
N GLN A 20 -2.63 -3.94 -1.28
CA GLN A 20 -2.66 -3.17 -0.05
C GLN A 20 -1.30 -3.14 0.65
N ALA A 21 -0.62 -4.30 0.74
CA ALA A 21 0.71 -4.38 1.32
C ALA A 21 1.74 -3.57 0.52
N GLU A 22 1.65 -3.57 -0.81
CA GLU A 22 2.54 -2.79 -1.68
C GLU A 22 2.32 -1.28 -1.54
N VAL A 23 1.07 -0.82 -1.54
CA VAL A 23 0.73 0.60 -1.32
C VAL A 23 1.14 1.06 0.08
N PHE A 24 0.85 0.26 1.11
CA PHE A 24 1.20 0.57 2.49
C PHE A 24 2.72 0.70 2.66
N LEU A 25 3.48 -0.26 2.13
CA LEU A 25 4.93 -0.25 2.19
C LEU A 25 5.51 0.95 1.44
N LEU A 26 4.98 1.25 0.25
CA LEU A 26 5.41 2.38 -0.57
C LEU A 26 5.26 3.71 0.17
N VAL A 27 4.09 3.95 0.79
CA VAL A 27 3.81 5.18 1.53
C VAL A 27 4.59 5.25 2.84
N THR A 28 4.76 4.11 3.54
CA THR A 28 5.55 4.07 4.78
C THR A 28 7.02 4.42 4.53
N LEU A 29 7.57 3.98 3.39
CA LEU A 29 8.98 4.22 3.06
C LEU A 29 9.23 5.60 2.45
N ASN A 30 8.32 6.11 1.62
CA ASN A 30 8.51 7.37 0.90
C ASN A 30 7.76 8.56 1.53
N GLY A 31 6.99 8.33 2.59
CA GLY A 31 6.12 9.32 3.20
C GLY A 31 4.79 9.50 2.47
N LYS A 32 4.03 10.53 2.84
CA LYS A 32 2.71 10.82 2.27
C LYS A 32 2.79 11.01 0.75
N MET A 33 2.04 10.21 0.00
CA MET A 33 1.98 10.26 -1.46
C MET A 33 0.57 10.53 -1.96
N SER A 34 0.43 11.18 -3.11
CA SER A 34 -0.84 11.26 -3.83
C SER A 34 -1.15 9.95 -4.57
N VAL A 35 -2.43 9.74 -4.89
CA VAL A 35 -2.88 8.60 -5.71
C VAL A 35 -2.14 8.52 -7.05
N SER A 36 -1.90 9.66 -7.70
CA SER A 36 -1.15 9.71 -8.96
C SER A 36 0.31 9.27 -8.81
N GLN A 37 0.95 9.58 -7.69
CA GLN A 37 2.30 9.11 -7.41
C GLN A 37 2.31 7.59 -7.15
N ILE A 38 1.33 7.08 -6.40
CA ILE A 38 1.19 5.64 -6.10
C ILE A 38 0.93 4.84 -7.39
N SER A 39 -0.04 5.29 -8.20
CA SER A 39 -0.39 4.67 -9.49
C SER A 39 0.83 4.59 -10.41
N LYS A 40 1.63 5.66 -10.49
CA LYS A 40 2.84 5.68 -11.30
C LYS A 40 3.95 4.78 -10.73
N SER A 41 4.11 4.74 -9.41
CA SER A 41 5.16 3.94 -8.76
C SER A 41 4.88 2.44 -8.79
N LEU A 42 3.61 2.03 -8.76
CA LEU A 42 3.19 0.63 -8.78
C LEU A 42 2.70 0.17 -10.16
N GLU A 43 2.71 1.06 -11.16
CA GLU A 43 2.21 0.81 -12.52
C GLU A 43 0.76 0.25 -12.56
N ILE A 44 -0.08 0.71 -11.63
CA ILE A 44 -1.51 0.36 -11.53
C ILE A 44 -2.39 1.52 -11.99
N SER A 45 -3.68 1.27 -12.24
CA SER A 45 -4.60 2.35 -12.60
C SER A 45 -4.77 3.35 -11.44
N ALA A 46 -5.14 4.58 -11.77
CA ALA A 46 -5.42 5.60 -10.76
C ALA A 46 -6.61 5.20 -9.86
N ASP A 47 -7.59 4.50 -10.43
CA ASP A 47 -8.76 4.00 -9.70
C ASP A 47 -8.36 2.89 -8.71
N ASP A 48 -7.54 1.92 -9.13
CA ASP A 48 -7.04 0.87 -8.24
C ASP A 48 -6.18 1.44 -7.11
N ALA A 49 -5.35 2.43 -7.42
CA ALA A 49 -4.53 3.13 -6.43
C ALA A 49 -5.40 3.89 -5.43
N LEU A 50 -6.47 4.56 -5.89
CA LEU A 50 -7.42 5.28 -5.04
C LEU A 50 -8.17 4.31 -4.13
N GLU A 51 -8.78 3.27 -4.71
CA GLU A 51 -9.58 2.28 -3.98
C GLU A 51 -8.73 1.57 -2.94
N THR A 52 -7.52 1.14 -3.30
CA THR A 52 -6.59 0.48 -2.38
C THR A 52 -6.19 1.41 -1.24
N SER A 53 -5.89 2.68 -1.54
CA SER A 53 -5.54 3.67 -0.53
C SER A 53 -6.70 3.97 0.42
N GLN A 54 -7.92 4.08 -0.08
CA GLN A 54 -9.13 4.29 0.73
C GLN A 54 -9.38 3.11 1.66
N LYS A 55 -9.33 1.87 1.16
CA LYS A 55 -9.48 0.67 1.98
C LYS A 55 -8.41 0.58 3.07
N LEU A 56 -7.19 1.02 2.80
CA LEU A 56 -6.13 1.05 3.80
C LEU A 56 -6.41 2.08 4.91
N ILE A 57 -7.02 3.22 4.60
CA ILE A 57 -7.48 4.20 5.60
C ILE A 57 -8.59 3.57 6.47
N GLU A 58 -9.57 2.89 5.85
CA GLU A 58 -10.66 2.22 6.58
C GLU A 58 -10.17 1.14 7.54
N LEU A 59 -9.10 0.42 7.16
CA LEU A 59 -8.44 -0.57 8.02
C LEU A 59 -7.58 0.05 9.13
N GLY A 60 -7.52 1.39 9.23
CA GLY A 60 -6.69 2.11 10.20
C GLY A 60 -5.20 2.13 9.84
N GLY A 61 -4.84 1.72 8.62
CA GLY A 61 -3.46 1.62 8.15
C GLY A 61 -2.86 2.93 7.65
N PHE A 62 -3.64 3.99 7.50
CA PHE A 62 -3.18 5.31 7.08
C PHE A 62 -3.69 6.35 8.10
N ILE A 63 -2.75 7.01 8.79
CA ILE A 63 -3.00 8.11 9.74
C ILE A 63 -2.48 9.41 9.14
#